data_AF-A0A3S2UQF7-F1
#
_entry.id   AF-A0A3S2UQF7-F1
#
_cell.length_a   1.000
_cell.length_b   1.000
_cell.length_c   1.000
_cell.angle_alpha   90.00
_cell.angle_beta   90.00
_cell.angle_gamma   90.00
#
_symmetry.space_group_name_H-M   'P 1'
#
loop_
_entity.id
_entity.type
_entity.pdbx_description
1 polymer ?
#
loop_
_entity_poly.entity_id
_entity_poly.type
_entity_poly.pdbx_seq_one_letter_code
_entity_poly.pdbx_strand_id
1 'polypeptide(L)'
;DAAVVTGVATGSVTEDGTVLASGTLIVSDVDSATTVVPGSVAGTYGDFTINAAGQWTYTLRNGAANVQALTSADHPVESFTVTT
;
A
#
# COMPACT_ATOMS: atom_id res chain seq x y z
N ASP A 1 -5.16 -20.97 15.41
CA ASP A 1 -5.72 -19.72 14.90
C ASP A 1 -4.85 -19.26 13.74
N ALA A 2 -5.36 -18.39 12.87
CA ALA A 2 -4.54 -17.76 11.83
C ALA A 2 -4.34 -16.30 12.19
N ALA A 3 -3.16 -15.74 11.87
CA ALA A 3 -2.91 -14.32 12.05
C ALA A 3 -4.02 -13.45 11.44
N VAL A 4 -4.50 -12.49 12.22
CA VAL A 4 -5.52 -11.51 11.84
C VAL A 4 -4.83 -10.20 11.51
N VAL A 5 -5.15 -9.63 10.35
CA VAL A 5 -4.70 -8.29 9.92
C VAL A 5 -5.86 -7.30 10.03
N THR A 6 -5.66 -6.20 10.74
CA THR A 6 -6.62 -5.10 10.90
C THR A 6 -5.95 -3.75 10.61
N GLY A 7 -6.69 -2.65 10.77
CA GLY A 7 -6.19 -1.29 10.55
C GLY A 7 -6.59 -0.70 9.20
N VAL A 8 -5.82 0.28 8.71
CA VAL A 8 -6.07 0.94 7.43
C VAL A 8 -5.31 0.21 6.34
N ALA A 9 -6.01 -0.54 5.50
CA ALA A 9 -5.42 -1.37 4.44
C ALA A 9 -5.56 -0.78 3.03
N THR A 10 -6.27 0.35 2.91
CA THR A 10 -6.55 0.99 1.62
C THR A 10 -6.25 2.48 1.68
N GLY A 11 -5.98 3.06 0.52
CA GLY A 11 -5.83 4.50 0.34
C GLY A 11 -6.02 4.85 -1.13
N SER A 12 -6.23 6.14 -1.41
CA SER A 12 -6.41 6.64 -2.76
C SER A 12 -5.38 7.73 -3.06
N VAL A 13 -5.01 7.80 -4.32
CA VAL A 13 -4.17 8.84 -4.90
C VAL A 13 -4.83 9.33 -6.18
N THR A 14 -4.42 10.49 -6.66
CA THR A 14 -4.95 11.12 -7.85
C THR A 14 -3.80 11.75 -8.60
N GLU A 15 -3.73 11.47 -9.90
CA GLU A 15 -2.83 12.16 -10.82
C GLU A 15 -2.99 13.68 -10.68
N ASP A 16 -1.86 14.39 -10.64
CA ASP A 16 -1.76 15.85 -10.46
C ASP A 16 -2.47 16.39 -9.21
N GLY A 17 -2.81 15.50 -8.27
CA GLY A 17 -3.46 15.80 -7.02
C GLY A 17 -2.71 15.19 -5.83
N THR A 18 -3.42 14.37 -5.05
CA THR A 18 -2.82 13.67 -3.91
C THR A 18 -1.98 12.51 -4.40
N VAL A 19 -0.66 12.59 -4.27
CA VAL A 19 0.28 11.56 -4.77
C VAL A 19 0.80 10.61 -3.69
N LEU A 20 0.42 10.81 -2.42
CA LEU A 20 0.76 9.89 -1.32
C LEU A 20 -0.50 9.36 -0.64
N ALA A 21 -0.50 8.07 -0.38
CA ALA A 21 -1.42 7.41 0.54
C ALA A 21 -0.63 6.64 1.60
N SER A 22 -1.15 6.57 2.82
CA SER A 22 -0.49 5.89 3.93
C SER A 22 -1.51 5.32 4.91
N GLY A 23 -1.09 4.31 5.66
CA GLY A 23 -1.89 3.73 6.72
C GLY A 23 -1.03 2.83 7.63
N THR A 24 -1.68 2.21 8.60
CA THR A 24 -1.04 1.25 9.51
C THR A 24 -1.84 -0.04 9.51
N LEU A 25 -1.15 -1.14 9.22
CA LEU A 25 -1.65 -2.50 9.42
C LEU A 25 -1.27 -2.99 10.81
N ILE A 26 -2.21 -3.64 11.49
CA ILE A 26 -2.01 -4.25 12.80
C ILE A 26 -2.18 -5.75 12.62
N VAL A 27 -1.17 -6.52 13.00
CA VAL A 27 -1.17 -7.98 12.89
C VAL A 27 -1.17 -8.59 14.26
N SER A 28 -2.06 -9.55 14.50
CA SER A 28 -2.16 -10.27 15.76
C SER A 28 -2.45 -11.75 15.51
N ASP A 29 -1.79 -12.63 16.23
CA ASP A 29 -2.04 -14.08 16.21
C ASP A 29 -2.14 -14.55 17.67
N VAL A 30 -3.18 -15.32 18.02
CA VAL A 30 -3.41 -15.76 19.41
C VAL A 30 -2.42 -16.83 19.85
N ASP A 31 -1.81 -17.55 18.90
CA ASP A 31 -0.95 -18.69 19.14
C ASP A 31 0.55 -18.32 19.03
N SER A 32 0.91 -17.18 18.42
CA SER A 32 2.30 -16.79 18.22
C SER A 32 2.51 -15.27 18.12
N ALA A 33 3.71 -14.82 18.46
CA ALA A 33 4.12 -13.45 18.13
C ALA A 33 4.23 -13.32 16.60
N THR A 34 3.61 -12.28 16.04
CA THR A 34 3.66 -11.97 14.61
C THR A 34 4.11 -10.52 14.41
N THR A 35 4.90 -10.28 13.37
CA THR A 35 5.46 -8.96 13.06
C THR A 35 5.47 -8.78 11.56
N VAL A 36 5.14 -7.58 11.09
CA VAL A 36 5.22 -7.29 9.66
C VAL A 36 6.67 -7.41 9.18
N VAL A 37 6.87 -8.14 8.08
CA VAL A 37 8.15 -8.17 7.38
C VAL A 37 8.26 -6.87 6.56
N PRO A 38 9.25 -5.98 6.85
CA PRO A 38 9.44 -4.76 6.09
C PRO A 38 9.75 -5.06 4.62
N GLY A 39 9.28 -4.19 3.72
CA GLY A 39 9.53 -4.38 2.31
C GLY A 39 9.11 -3.22 1.44
N SER A 40 9.48 -3.30 0.17
CA SER A 40 9.09 -2.36 -0.88
C SER A 40 8.72 -3.13 -2.14
N VAL A 41 7.65 -2.71 -2.80
CA VAL A 41 7.18 -3.27 -4.06
C VAL A 41 6.96 -2.13 -5.05
N ALA A 42 7.64 -2.18 -6.19
CA ALA A 42 7.37 -1.29 -7.31
C ALA A 42 6.09 -1.74 -8.00
N GLY A 43 5.02 -0.98 -7.86
CA GLY A 43 3.78 -1.14 -8.63
C GLY A 43 3.89 -0.56 -10.04
N THR A 44 2.81 -0.72 -10.79
CA THR A 44 2.61 -0.20 -12.14
C THR A 44 2.57 1.32 -12.14
N TYR A 45 1.82 1.93 -11.22
CA TYR A 45 1.62 3.39 -11.18
C TYR A 45 2.45 4.07 -10.08
N GLY A 46 2.91 3.32 -9.08
CA GLY A 46 3.58 3.87 -7.91
C GLY A 46 4.47 2.88 -7.18
N ASP A 47 5.00 3.30 -6.04
CA ASP A 47 5.85 2.51 -5.16
C ASP A 47 5.15 2.29 -3.81
N PHE A 48 5.02 1.03 -3.40
CA PHE A 48 4.54 0.64 -2.08
C PHE A 48 5.71 0.32 -1.15
N THR A 49 5.64 0.77 0.09
CA THR A 49 6.59 0.44 1.15
C THR A 49 5.84 0.12 2.44
N ILE A 50 6.40 -0.77 3.27
CA ILE A 50 5.89 -1.06 4.61
C ILE A 50 7.05 -1.33 5.56
N ASN A 51 6.93 -0.88 6.82
CA ASN A 51 7.92 -1.13 7.86
C ASN A 51 7.46 -2.20 8.87
N ALA A 52 8.34 -2.54 9.81
CA ALA A 52 8.07 -3.59 10.80
C ALA A 52 6.94 -3.22 11.78
N ALA A 53 6.62 -1.93 11.90
CA ALA A 53 5.49 -1.44 12.68
C ALA A 53 4.16 -1.47 11.88
N GLY A 54 4.17 -2.01 10.66
CA GLY A 54 3.00 -2.08 9.77
C GLY A 54 2.61 -0.74 9.15
N GLN A 55 3.43 0.30 9.31
CA GLN A 55 3.19 1.58 8.64
C GLN A 55 3.57 1.43 7.18
N TRP A 56 2.60 1.64 6.31
CA TRP A 56 2.79 1.57 4.86
C TRP A 56 2.61 2.93 4.21
N THR A 57 3.25 3.10 3.06
CA THR A 57 3.10 4.26 2.19
C THR A 57 3.08 3.80 0.75
N TYR A 58 2.14 4.33 -0.03
CA TYR A 58 2.12 4.26 -1.48
C TYR A 58 2.40 5.66 -2.04
N THR A 59 3.37 5.75 -2.95
CA THR A 59 3.71 6.99 -3.66
C THR A 59 3.42 6.82 -5.15
N LEU A 60 2.47 7.59 -5.67
CA LEU A 60 2.17 7.64 -7.11
C LEU A 60 3.35 8.28 -7.86
N ARG A 61 3.82 7.64 -8.93
CA ARG A 61 4.85 8.21 -9.82
C ARG A 61 4.20 9.22 -10.77
N ASN A 62 3.81 10.37 -10.23
CA ASN A 62 2.96 11.33 -10.94
C ASN A 62 3.46 11.70 -12.34
N GLY A 63 4.78 11.90 -12.51
CA GLY A 63 5.36 12.26 -13.81
C GLY A 63 5.58 11.09 -14.79
N ALA A 64 5.20 9.86 -14.44
CA ALA A 64 5.38 8.71 -15.33
C ALA A 64 4.36 8.75 -16.48
N ALA A 65 4.80 8.41 -17.69
CA ALA A 65 3.96 8.52 -18.88
C ALA A 65 2.66 7.69 -18.82
N ASN A 66 2.67 6.56 -18.11
CA ASN A 66 1.49 5.73 -17.90
C ASN A 66 0.52 6.32 -16.87
N VAL A 67 1.01 7.10 -15.90
CA VAL A 67 0.16 7.85 -14.96
C VAL A 67 -0.44 9.05 -15.68
N GLN A 68 0.36 9.77 -16.47
CA GLN A 68 -0.05 10.92 -17.27
C GLN A 68 -0.99 10.61 -18.44
N ALA A 69 -1.25 9.32 -18.68
CA ALA A 69 -2.19 8.84 -19.67
C ALA A 69 -3.56 8.49 -19.07
N LEU A 70 -3.71 8.56 -17.75
CA LEU A 70 -4.99 8.32 -17.09
C LEU A 70 -5.93 9.49 -17.33
N THR A 71 -7.23 9.19 -17.36
CA THR A 71 -8.30 10.16 -17.46
C THR A 71 -9.13 10.16 -16.19
N SER A 72 -10.02 11.14 -16.03
CA SER A 72 -10.97 11.15 -14.90
C SER A 72 -11.95 9.97 -14.89
N ALA A 73 -12.03 9.19 -15.97
CA ALA A 73 -12.81 7.96 -16.01
C ALA A 73 -12.00 6.74 -15.52
N ASP A 74 -10.68 6.81 -15.47
CA ASP A 74 -9.81 5.70 -15.09
C ASP A 74 -9.64 5.61 -13.57
N HIS A 75 -9.91 4.42 -13.02
CA HIS A 75 -9.82 4.15 -11.59
C HIS A 75 -9.11 2.81 -11.36
N PRO A 76 -7.83 2.67 -11.76
CA PRO A 76 -7.08 1.43 -11.58
C PRO A 76 -6.90 1.12 -10.08
N VAL A 77 -6.90 -0.17 -9.76
CA VAL A 77 -6.64 -0.67 -8.41
C VAL A 77 -5.38 -1.51 -8.43
N GLU A 78 -4.44 -1.22 -7.53
CA GLU A 78 -3.27 -2.04 -7.26
C GLU A 78 -3.41 -2.75 -5.92
N SER A 79 -3.03 -4.03 -5.86
CA SER A 79 -3.05 -4.84 -4.64
C SER A 79 -1.64 -5.32 -4.31
N PHE A 80 -1.25 -5.19 -3.05
CA PHE A 80 0.06 -5.60 -2.54
C PHE A 80 -0.11 -6.67 -1.46
N THR A 81 0.75 -7.69 -1.47
CA THR A 81 0.78 -8.72 -0.43
C THR A 81 1.78 -8.35 0.64
N VAL A 82 1.34 -8.38 1.91
CA VAL A 82 2.19 -8.18 3.09
C VAL A 82 2.43 -9.53 3.76
N THR A 83 3.65 -9.78 4.21
CA THR A 83 4.04 -10.99 4.95
C THR A 83 4.25 -10.65 6.42
N THR A 84 3.89 -11.57 7.31
CA THR A 84 3.87 -11.38 8.77
C THR A 84 4.43 -12.58 9.52
#